data_AF-A0A0D0V290-F1
#
_entry.id   AF-A0A0D0V290-F1
#
_cell.length_a   1.000
_cell.length_b   1.000
_cell.length_c   1.000
_cell.angle_alpha   90.00
_cell.angle_beta   90.00
_cell.angle_gamma   90.00
#
_symmetry.space_group_name_H-M   'P 1'
#
loop_
_entity.id
_entity.type
_entity.pdbx_description
1 polymer ?
#
loop_
_entity_poly.entity_id
_entity_poly.type
_entity_poly.pdbx_seq_one_letter_code
_entity_poly.pdbx_strand_id
1 'polypeptide(L)'
;MQPHPLTTFLVNLTGIVYFAAWSYSFYPQLILNFKRKTTHGLSPDFVWVNPLGFLALTLWNWGAYYSPVARKQYQDRHNGHLPQVSASDLAFSLHALIISTITLAQVFWYGYFRQLLRRQNSTAQSIDGPSRDETLPLISDSAGNSVALDETGSGTWRKLATSHSPIRPSPVAQLFLGGLVISSFVYAIFVWAGKAQFLDWLYFVGNIKVVISAVKYIPQVVLNHRMRAVNGFAIGVIFCDMIGSIFSFSQLVISSVFVDHDPSGIIANPAKLGLAGLSFTFDIIFIVQKYWLYRTKMEDEERE
;
A
#
# COMPACT_ATOMS: atom_id res chain seq x y z
N MET A 1 -29.61 -0.87 -25.78
CA MET A 1 -30.34 0.34 -25.32
C MET A 1 -29.32 1.37 -24.89
N GLN A 2 -29.51 2.65 -25.20
CA GLN A 2 -28.65 3.72 -24.67
C GLN A 2 -28.86 3.79 -23.14
N PRO A 3 -27.79 3.91 -22.34
CA PRO A 3 -27.93 4.01 -20.89
C PRO A 3 -28.74 5.25 -20.50
N HIS A 4 -29.65 5.08 -19.54
CA HIS A 4 -30.49 6.18 -19.06
C HIS A 4 -29.62 7.33 -18.53
N PRO A 5 -29.95 8.62 -18.81
CA PRO A 5 -29.13 9.75 -18.39
C PRO A 5 -28.82 9.77 -16.88
N LEU A 6 -29.80 9.37 -16.06
CA LEU A 6 -29.64 9.24 -14.61
C LEU A 6 -28.60 8.18 -14.23
N THR A 7 -28.61 6.99 -14.84
CA THR A 7 -27.67 5.91 -14.48
C THR A 7 -26.25 6.31 -14.87
N THR A 8 -26.07 6.92 -16.05
CA THR A 8 -24.78 7.49 -16.46
C THR A 8 -24.29 8.58 -15.50
N PHE A 9 -25.17 9.49 -15.07
CA PHE A 9 -24.83 10.50 -14.07
C PHE A 9 -24.39 9.86 -12.74
N LEU A 10 -25.13 8.87 -12.24
CA LEU A 10 -24.81 8.18 -10.99
C LEU A 10 -23.49 7.41 -11.07
N VAL A 11 -23.20 6.73 -12.18
CA VAL A 11 -21.92 6.06 -12.43
C VAL A 11 -20.76 7.06 -12.42
N ASN A 12 -20.93 8.22 -13.05
CA ASN A 12 -19.89 9.26 -13.07
C ASN A 12 -19.70 9.91 -11.70
N LEU A 13 -20.80 10.22 -11.01
CA LEU A 13 -20.76 10.83 -9.67
C LEU A 13 -20.09 9.90 -8.67
N THR A 14 -20.54 8.66 -8.58
CA THR A 14 -19.93 7.64 -7.70
C THR A 14 -18.45 7.44 -8.06
N GLY A 15 -18.14 7.46 -9.36
CA GLY A 15 -16.78 7.45 -9.90
C GLY A 15 -15.88 8.55 -9.37
N ILE A 16 -16.32 9.81 -9.46
CA ILE A 16 -15.57 10.98 -9.00
C ILE A 16 -15.41 10.97 -7.48
N VAL A 17 -16.48 10.63 -6.76
CA VAL A 17 -16.46 10.61 -5.29
C VAL A 17 -15.46 9.57 -4.77
N TYR A 18 -15.49 8.35 -5.30
CA TYR A 18 -14.55 7.34 -4.83
C TYR A 18 -13.10 7.69 -5.21
N PHE A 19 -12.89 8.20 -6.44
CA PHE A 19 -11.57 8.64 -6.89
C PHE A 19 -11.01 9.71 -5.95
N ALA A 20 -11.80 10.72 -5.61
CA ALA A 20 -11.39 11.80 -4.72
C ALA A 20 -11.11 11.27 -3.30
N ALA A 21 -11.99 10.44 -2.76
CA ALA A 21 -11.87 9.88 -1.42
C ALA A 21 -10.61 9.03 -1.27
N TRP A 22 -10.37 8.07 -2.17
CA TRP A 22 -9.14 7.28 -2.15
C TRP A 22 -7.91 8.10 -2.49
N SER A 23 -7.99 9.08 -3.41
CA SER A 23 -6.81 9.90 -3.74
C SER A 23 -6.35 10.72 -2.53
N TYR A 24 -7.28 11.25 -1.73
CA TYR A 24 -6.96 12.01 -0.53
C TYR A 24 -6.09 11.21 0.46
N SER A 25 -6.31 9.90 0.58
CA SER A 25 -5.60 9.06 1.56
C SER A 25 -4.08 8.94 1.28
N PHE A 26 -3.61 9.26 0.07
CA PHE A 26 -2.19 9.22 -0.28
C PHE A 26 -1.39 10.47 0.11
N TYR A 27 -2.02 11.64 0.18
CA TYR A 27 -1.32 12.91 0.33
C TYR A 27 -0.70 13.15 1.71
N PRO A 28 -1.32 12.77 2.85
CA PRO A 28 -0.76 13.05 4.17
C PRO A 28 0.68 12.57 4.31
N GLN A 29 0.97 11.34 3.86
CA GLN A 29 2.31 10.77 3.95
C GLN A 29 3.30 11.47 3.01
N LEU A 30 2.89 11.76 1.77
CA LEU A 30 3.71 12.46 0.79
C LEU A 30 4.15 13.85 1.30
N ILE A 31 3.20 14.58 1.89
CA ILE A 31 3.43 15.92 2.47
C ILE A 31 4.32 15.82 3.71
N LEU A 32 4.07 14.86 4.61
CA LEU A 32 4.86 14.67 5.82
C LEU A 32 6.33 14.37 5.50
N ASN A 33 6.59 13.49 4.53
CA ASN A 33 7.94 13.20 4.06
C ASN A 33 8.63 14.47 3.54
N PHE A 34 7.91 15.28 2.76
CA PHE A 34 8.44 16.52 2.20
C PHE A 34 8.71 17.58 3.27
N LYS A 35 7.82 17.74 4.26
CA LYS A 35 7.97 18.71 5.35
C LYS A 35 9.09 18.34 6.30
N ARG A 36 9.17 17.06 6.69
CA ARG A 36 10.14 16.56 7.67
C ARG A 36 11.52 16.31 7.06
N LYS A 37 11.63 16.24 5.72
CA LYS A 37 12.87 15.86 4.99
C LYS A 37 13.44 14.53 5.48
N THR A 38 12.57 13.64 5.94
CA THR A 38 12.90 12.30 6.43
C THR A 38 11.70 11.39 6.22
N THR A 39 11.98 10.12 5.97
CA THR A 39 10.99 9.05 5.86
C THR A 39 11.04 8.12 7.07
N HIS A 40 11.60 8.60 8.19
CA HIS A 40 11.63 7.86 9.44
C HIS A 40 10.20 7.51 9.89
N GLY A 41 9.94 6.23 10.14
CA GLY A 41 8.60 5.70 10.45
C GLY A 41 7.86 5.11 9.25
N LEU A 42 8.36 5.27 8.02
CA LEU A 42 7.85 4.52 6.87
C LEU A 42 8.52 3.15 6.77
N SER A 43 7.70 2.10 6.67
CA SER A 43 8.18 0.75 6.41
C SER A 43 8.73 0.65 4.98
N PRO A 44 10.00 0.25 4.78
CA PRO A 44 10.56 0.00 3.46
C PRO A 44 9.72 -1.01 2.66
N ASP A 45 9.23 -2.07 3.32
CA ASP A 45 8.38 -3.09 2.72
C ASP A 45 7.11 -2.45 2.11
N PHE A 46 6.45 -1.57 2.87
CA PHE A 46 5.25 -0.87 2.40
C PHE A 46 5.52 0.02 1.18
N VAL A 47 6.65 0.72 1.17
CA VAL A 47 6.98 1.68 0.11
C VAL A 47 7.36 0.98 -1.20
N TRP A 48 7.94 -0.22 -1.13
CA TRP A 48 8.22 -1.04 -2.32
C TRP A 48 6.98 -1.74 -2.87
N VAL A 49 6.13 -2.25 -1.98
CA VAL A 49 4.93 -3.00 -2.36
C VAL A 49 3.89 -2.11 -3.06
N ASN A 50 3.77 -0.84 -2.67
CA ASN A 50 2.72 0.05 -3.19
C ASN A 50 2.84 0.34 -4.69
N PRO A 51 3.97 0.83 -5.24
CA PRO A 51 4.10 1.09 -6.67
C PRO A 51 3.86 -0.16 -7.51
N LEU A 52 4.34 -1.32 -7.08
CA LEU A 52 4.10 -2.58 -7.80
C LEU A 52 2.60 -2.92 -7.85
N GLY A 53 1.91 -2.82 -6.73
CA GLY A 53 0.47 -3.04 -6.68
C GLY A 53 -0.28 -2.07 -7.58
N PHE A 54 0.03 -0.78 -7.53
CA PHE A 54 -0.64 0.20 -8.38
C PHE A 54 -0.28 0.06 -9.86
N LEU A 55 0.95 -0.36 -10.20
CA LEU A 55 1.31 -0.72 -11.56
C LEU A 55 0.44 -1.87 -12.07
N ALA A 56 0.27 -2.92 -11.26
CA ALA A 56 -0.58 -4.05 -11.60
C ALA A 56 -2.05 -3.62 -11.82
N LEU A 57 -2.57 -2.74 -10.96
CA LEU A 57 -3.91 -2.17 -11.11
C LEU A 57 -4.04 -1.30 -12.38
N THR A 58 -3.03 -0.49 -12.68
CA THR A 58 -2.99 0.34 -13.89
C THR A 58 -2.96 -0.55 -15.14
N LEU A 59 -2.15 -1.61 -15.16
CA LEU A 59 -2.12 -2.57 -16.27
C LEU A 59 -3.48 -3.23 -16.49
N TRP A 60 -4.15 -3.67 -15.42
CA TRP A 60 -5.51 -4.20 -15.49
C TRP A 60 -6.49 -3.18 -16.08
N ASN A 61 -6.61 -2.00 -15.45
CA ASN A 61 -7.61 -1.01 -15.84
C ASN A 61 -7.37 -0.50 -17.27
N TRP A 62 -6.13 -0.13 -17.60
CA TRP A 62 -5.81 0.40 -18.93
C TRP A 62 -5.83 -0.69 -20.00
N GLY A 63 -5.38 -1.90 -19.68
CA GLY A 63 -5.42 -3.04 -20.59
C GLY A 63 -6.86 -3.44 -20.93
N ALA A 64 -7.71 -3.63 -19.92
CA ALA A 64 -9.11 -3.97 -20.12
C ALA A 64 -9.89 -2.83 -20.79
N TYR A 65 -9.53 -1.56 -20.50
CA TYR A 65 -10.20 -0.42 -21.08
C TYR A 65 -9.77 -0.13 -22.52
N TYR A 66 -8.50 -0.23 -22.92
CA TYR A 66 -8.08 0.20 -24.26
C TYR A 66 -7.79 -0.94 -25.24
N SER A 67 -7.40 -2.14 -24.77
CA SER A 67 -6.98 -3.20 -25.67
C SER A 67 -8.16 -3.80 -26.44
N PRO A 68 -8.17 -3.75 -27.79
CA PRO A 68 -9.20 -4.41 -28.59
C PRO A 68 -9.22 -5.92 -28.37
N VAL A 69 -8.04 -6.53 -28.15
CA VAL A 69 -7.90 -7.97 -27.90
C VAL A 69 -8.56 -8.36 -26.58
N ALA A 70 -8.28 -7.60 -25.50
CA ALA A 70 -8.87 -7.87 -24.19
C ALA A 70 -10.40 -7.69 -24.22
N ARG A 71 -10.87 -6.60 -24.84
CA ARG A 71 -12.31 -6.33 -24.97
C ARG A 71 -13.03 -7.43 -25.74
N LYS A 72 -12.47 -7.88 -26.87
CA LYS A 72 -13.05 -8.98 -27.64
C LYS A 72 -13.12 -10.27 -26.82
N GLN A 73 -12.00 -10.67 -26.20
CA GLN A 73 -11.96 -11.86 -25.33
C GLN A 73 -12.94 -11.77 -24.16
N TYR A 74 -13.16 -10.57 -23.63
CA TYR A 74 -14.11 -10.35 -22.54
C TYR A 74 -15.55 -10.48 -23.04
N GLN A 75 -15.87 -9.86 -24.17
CA GLN A 75 -17.18 -9.93 -24.83
C GLN A 75 -17.56 -11.38 -25.15
N ASP A 76 -16.61 -12.17 -25.66
CA ASP A 76 -16.80 -13.59 -25.96
C ASP A 76 -17.19 -14.41 -24.72
N ARG A 77 -16.86 -13.94 -23.51
CA ARG A 77 -17.11 -14.62 -22.23
C ARG A 77 -18.29 -14.05 -21.44
N HIS A 78 -18.67 -12.80 -21.69
CA HIS A 78 -19.66 -12.06 -20.90
C HIS A 78 -20.75 -11.50 -21.81
N ASN A 79 -21.34 -12.34 -22.67
CA ASN A 79 -22.53 -12.00 -23.47
C ASN A 79 -22.41 -10.71 -24.31
N GLY A 80 -21.22 -10.39 -24.81
CA GLY A 80 -20.99 -9.17 -25.59
C GLY A 80 -20.80 -7.88 -24.78
N HIS A 81 -20.87 -7.94 -23.45
CA HIS A 81 -20.60 -6.81 -22.57
C HIS A 81 -19.13 -6.41 -22.60
N LEU A 82 -18.84 -5.14 -22.31
CA LEU A 82 -17.47 -4.65 -22.15
C LEU A 82 -16.99 -4.84 -20.70
N PRO A 83 -15.67 -4.87 -20.46
CA PRO A 83 -15.13 -4.85 -19.11
C PRO A 83 -15.66 -3.65 -18.31
N GLN A 84 -16.11 -3.90 -17.08
CA GLN A 84 -16.68 -2.89 -16.18
C GLN A 84 -15.61 -1.96 -15.59
N VAL A 85 -14.90 -1.23 -16.45
CA VAL A 85 -13.85 -0.28 -16.11
C VAL A 85 -14.26 1.11 -16.58
N SER A 86 -14.28 2.06 -15.65
CA SER A 86 -14.66 3.45 -15.89
C SER A 86 -13.44 4.37 -16.07
N ALA A 87 -13.66 5.59 -16.56
CA ALA A 87 -12.61 6.61 -16.63
C ALA A 87 -12.04 6.97 -15.26
N SER A 88 -12.86 6.93 -14.19
CA SER A 88 -12.40 7.12 -12.81
C SER A 88 -11.41 6.03 -12.40
N ASP A 89 -11.56 4.79 -12.88
CA ASP A 89 -10.67 3.68 -12.53
C ASP A 89 -9.28 3.87 -13.18
N LEU A 90 -9.26 4.39 -14.40
CA LEU A 90 -8.04 4.78 -15.10
C LEU A 90 -7.32 5.92 -14.37
N ALA A 91 -8.06 6.97 -14.02
CA ALA A 91 -7.54 8.14 -13.31
C ALA A 91 -7.00 7.75 -11.95
N PHE A 92 -7.76 6.97 -11.17
CA PHE A 92 -7.37 6.50 -9.84
C PHE A 92 -6.08 5.66 -9.89
N SER A 93 -6.06 4.62 -10.72
CA SER A 93 -4.93 3.70 -10.78
C SER A 93 -3.64 4.41 -11.20
N LEU A 94 -3.70 5.28 -12.22
CA LEU A 94 -2.55 6.07 -12.65
C LEU A 94 -2.12 7.08 -11.59
N HIS A 95 -3.06 7.80 -10.99
CA HIS A 95 -2.75 8.76 -9.91
C HIS A 95 -2.03 8.08 -8.74
N ALA A 96 -2.57 6.95 -8.26
CA ALA A 96 -1.98 6.20 -7.17
C ALA A 96 -0.60 5.61 -7.51
N LEU A 97 -0.39 5.18 -8.76
CA LEU A 97 0.93 4.75 -9.25
C LEU A 97 1.94 5.90 -9.19
N ILE A 98 1.55 7.10 -9.66
CA ILE A 98 2.41 8.28 -9.63
C ILE A 98 2.77 8.65 -8.19
N ILE A 99 1.78 8.81 -7.31
CA ILE A 99 2.02 9.24 -5.93
C ILE A 99 2.84 8.20 -5.14
N SER A 100 2.58 6.91 -5.32
CA SER A 100 3.36 5.85 -4.69
C SER A 100 4.81 5.82 -5.21
N THR A 101 5.02 6.05 -6.50
CA THR A 101 6.37 6.15 -7.09
C THR A 101 7.13 7.37 -6.56
N ILE A 102 6.47 8.53 -6.41
CA ILE A 102 7.07 9.72 -5.80
C ILE A 102 7.43 9.42 -4.34
N THR A 103 6.57 8.72 -3.60
CA THR A 103 6.84 8.33 -2.21
C THR A 103 8.05 7.40 -2.12
N LEU A 104 8.19 6.44 -3.04
CA LEU A 104 9.39 5.61 -3.15
C LEU A 104 10.64 6.44 -3.46
N ALA A 105 10.56 7.38 -4.41
CA ALA A 105 11.66 8.29 -4.72
C ALA A 105 12.08 9.14 -3.51
N GLN A 106 11.13 9.61 -2.69
CA GLN A 106 11.44 10.31 -1.44
C GLN A 106 12.22 9.45 -0.45
N VAL A 107 11.87 8.16 -0.31
CA VAL A 107 12.60 7.22 0.55
C VAL A 107 14.04 7.04 0.10
N PHE A 108 14.26 6.85 -1.21
CA PHE A 108 15.60 6.78 -1.75
C PHE A 108 16.37 8.08 -1.54
N TRP A 109 15.75 9.22 -1.85
CA TRP A 109 16.40 10.53 -1.74
C TRP A 109 16.84 10.84 -0.30
N TYR A 110 15.90 10.81 0.65
CA TYR A 110 16.20 11.14 2.04
C TYR A 110 17.02 10.07 2.74
N GLY A 111 16.83 8.79 2.39
CA GLY A 111 17.63 7.68 2.91
C GLY A 111 19.09 7.73 2.43
N TYR A 112 19.31 7.96 1.14
CA TYR A 112 20.65 8.05 0.54
C TYR A 112 21.40 9.29 1.01
N PHE A 113 20.76 10.46 0.98
CA PHE A 113 21.38 11.72 1.40
C PHE A 113 21.90 11.64 2.84
N ARG A 114 21.12 11.02 3.73
CA ARG A 114 21.53 10.84 5.14
C ARG A 114 22.71 9.87 5.30
N GLN A 115 22.79 8.82 4.48
CA GLN A 115 23.95 7.92 4.46
C GLN A 115 25.20 8.64 3.96
N LEU A 116 25.07 9.51 2.96
CA LEU A 116 26.19 10.31 2.44
C LEU A 116 26.75 11.26 3.51
N LEU A 117 25.88 12.01 4.19
CA LEU A 117 26.30 12.91 5.28
C LEU A 117 26.99 12.17 6.43
N ARG A 118 26.47 10.98 6.81
CA ARG A 118 27.11 10.14 7.83
C ARG A 118 28.51 9.71 7.41
N ARG A 119 28.70 9.30 6.16
CA ARG A 119 30.01 8.91 5.63
C ARG A 119 31.00 10.07 5.67
N GLN A 120 30.60 11.28 5.23
CA GLN A 120 31.47 12.46 5.31
C GLN A 120 31.90 12.79 6.75
N ASN A 121 30.96 12.79 7.71
CA ASN A 121 31.29 13.08 9.12
C ASN A 121 32.20 12.01 9.75
N SER A 122 32.00 10.72 9.42
CA SER A 122 32.87 9.64 9.91
C SER A 122 34.27 9.71 9.30
N THR A 123 34.39 10.04 8.01
CA THR A 123 35.69 10.24 7.37
C THR A 123 36.43 11.44 7.97
N ALA A 124 35.74 12.56 8.22
CA ALA A 124 36.31 13.73 8.88
C ALA A 124 36.85 13.39 10.29
N GLN A 125 36.08 12.64 11.11
CA GLN A 125 36.55 12.19 12.42
C GLN A 125 37.71 11.19 12.37
N SER A 126 37.83 10.39 11.32
CA SER A 126 38.93 9.42 11.17
C SER A 126 40.24 10.03 10.67
N ILE A 127 40.18 11.20 10.01
CA ILE A 127 41.36 11.95 9.55
C ILE A 127 42.00 12.72 10.71
N ASP A 128 41.22 13.08 11.74
CA ASP A 128 41.66 13.89 12.88
C ASP A 128 42.05 13.09 14.15
N GLY A 129 42.32 11.78 14.08
CA GLY A 129 42.69 11.00 15.28
C GLY A 129 44.17 11.14 15.71
N PRO A 130 44.51 11.03 17.02
CA PRO A 130 43.99 11.74 18.18
C PRO A 130 45.01 12.77 18.70
N SER A 131 44.58 14.00 18.97
CA SER A 131 45.19 14.81 20.04
C SER A 131 44.25 14.78 21.24
N ARG A 132 44.74 14.17 22.33
CA ARG A 132 44.11 14.05 23.65
C ARG A 132 43.28 15.29 24.02
N ASP A 133 42.03 15.09 24.43
CA ASP A 133 41.66 15.52 25.77
C ASP A 133 40.48 14.72 26.33
N GLU A 134 40.74 14.09 27.47
CA GLU A 134 39.78 13.44 28.33
C GLU A 134 38.98 14.51 29.08
N THR A 135 37.88 15.01 28.51
CA THR A 135 36.89 15.79 29.29
C THR A 135 35.45 15.45 28.86
N LEU A 136 34.94 14.32 29.35
CA LEU A 136 33.50 14.14 29.65
C LEU A 136 33.06 15.19 30.71
N PRO A 137 31.75 15.52 30.95
CA PRO A 137 30.55 14.66 30.86
C PRO A 137 29.26 15.40 30.31
N LEU A 138 28.09 14.77 30.07
CA LEU A 138 27.03 14.42 31.05
C LEU A 138 25.89 13.64 30.38
N ILE A 139 25.93 12.31 30.43
CA ILE A 139 24.83 11.52 31.02
C ILE A 139 25.55 10.45 31.85
N SER A 140 25.74 10.76 33.14
CA SER A 140 26.18 9.80 34.14
C SER A 140 24.93 9.12 34.71
N ASP A 141 24.59 7.94 34.20
CA ASP A 141 23.76 7.01 34.95
C ASP A 141 24.65 6.28 35.96
N SER A 142 24.97 6.97 37.06
CA SER A 142 25.46 6.29 38.25
C SER A 142 24.25 5.76 39.03
N ALA A 143 23.88 4.51 38.76
CA ALA A 143 23.17 3.69 39.73
C ALA A 143 23.47 2.21 39.48
N GLY A 144 24.33 1.65 40.33
CA GLY A 144 24.26 0.25 40.73
C GLY A 144 25.08 -0.75 39.91
N ASN A 145 26.31 -1.01 40.37
CA ASN A 145 26.91 -2.33 40.25
C ASN A 145 25.95 -3.37 40.85
N SER A 146 25.45 -4.28 40.03
CA SER A 146 25.16 -5.63 40.49
C SER A 146 25.59 -6.61 39.41
N VAL A 147 26.64 -7.36 39.77
CA VAL A 147 26.83 -8.80 39.54
C VAL A 147 26.71 -9.29 38.10
N ALA A 148 27.81 -9.87 37.63
CA ALA A 148 27.88 -10.72 36.45
C ALA A 148 26.71 -11.72 36.39
N LEU A 149 25.88 -11.59 35.37
CA LEU A 149 25.21 -12.71 34.75
C LEU A 149 25.55 -12.66 33.26
N ASP A 150 26.42 -13.58 32.88
CA ASP A 150 26.48 -14.10 31.52
C ASP A 150 25.09 -14.68 31.19
N GLU A 151 24.27 -13.90 30.50
CA GLU A 151 23.10 -14.40 29.79
C GLU A 151 23.31 -14.18 28.29
N THR A 152 23.97 -15.18 27.72
CA THR A 152 23.87 -15.59 26.31
C THR A 152 22.44 -15.41 25.77
N GLY A 153 22.19 -14.35 24.99
CA GLY A 153 20.94 -14.22 24.22
C GLY A 153 20.55 -12.81 23.79
N SER A 154 20.91 -11.77 24.54
CA SER A 154 20.37 -10.41 24.30
C SER A 154 21.04 -9.64 23.15
N GLY A 155 22.30 -9.95 22.83
CA GLY A 155 23.07 -9.25 21.79
C GLY A 155 22.62 -9.55 20.37
N THR A 156 22.19 -10.79 20.11
CA THR A 156 21.73 -11.24 18.78
C THR A 156 20.39 -10.59 18.43
N TRP A 157 19.44 -10.54 19.36
CA TRP A 157 18.15 -9.87 19.14
C TRP A 157 18.29 -8.36 19.04
N ARG A 158 19.17 -7.74 19.84
CA ARG A 158 19.43 -6.29 19.75
C ARG A 158 20.15 -5.91 18.45
N LYS A 159 21.01 -6.77 17.90
CA LYS A 159 21.60 -6.62 16.54
C LYS A 159 20.61 -6.93 15.42
N LEU A 160 19.73 -7.91 15.59
CA LEU A 160 18.62 -8.21 14.65
C LEU A 160 17.58 -7.09 14.62
N ALA A 161 17.32 -6.44 15.75
CA ALA A 161 16.38 -5.34 15.88
C ALA A 161 16.91 -3.99 15.36
N THR A 162 18.23 -3.83 15.16
CA THR A 162 18.86 -2.52 14.86
C THR A 162 19.39 -2.36 13.44
N SER A 163 19.14 -3.30 12.54
CA SER A 163 19.61 -3.24 11.14
C SER A 163 18.46 -3.33 10.12
N HIS A 164 17.38 -2.56 10.30
CA HIS A 164 16.47 -2.32 9.19
C HIS A 164 17.02 -1.19 8.33
N SER A 165 17.48 -1.54 7.13
CA SER A 165 17.90 -0.56 6.13
C SER A 165 16.74 0.40 5.89
N PRO A 166 16.96 1.73 5.90
CA PRO A 166 15.89 2.70 5.65
C PRO A 166 15.32 2.63 4.21
N ILE A 167 15.92 1.81 3.35
CA ILE A 167 15.61 1.74 1.91
C ILE A 167 15.29 0.30 1.49
N ARG A 168 16.01 -0.70 2.01
CA ARG A 168 15.86 -2.09 1.54
C ARG A 168 14.70 -2.77 2.27
N PRO A 169 13.78 -3.40 1.51
CA PRO A 169 12.72 -4.18 2.11
C PRO A 169 13.28 -5.48 2.72
N SER A 170 12.53 -6.11 3.62
CA SER A 170 12.88 -7.37 4.23
C SER A 170 13.10 -8.47 3.18
N PRO A 171 13.96 -9.47 3.42
CA PRO A 171 14.15 -10.58 2.48
C PRO A 171 12.85 -11.31 2.14
N VAL A 172 11.94 -11.43 3.12
CA VAL A 172 10.61 -12.03 2.91
C VAL A 172 9.78 -11.20 1.93
N ALA A 173 9.75 -9.87 2.11
CA ALA A 173 9.06 -8.98 1.17
C ALA A 173 9.71 -9.00 -0.22
N GLN A 174 11.04 -9.12 -0.31
CA GLN A 174 11.75 -9.25 -1.60
C GLN A 174 11.38 -10.54 -2.33
N LEU A 175 11.38 -11.69 -1.63
CA LEU A 175 11.00 -12.98 -2.22
C LEU A 175 9.54 -12.96 -2.66
N PHE A 176 8.65 -12.39 -1.84
CA PHE A 176 7.25 -12.24 -2.18
C PHE A 176 7.04 -11.36 -3.43
N LEU A 177 7.64 -10.16 -3.45
CA LEU A 177 7.55 -9.25 -4.60
C LEU A 177 8.19 -9.84 -5.86
N GLY A 178 9.36 -10.45 -5.72
CA GLY A 178 10.04 -11.14 -6.81
C GLY A 178 9.18 -12.27 -7.38
N GLY A 179 8.55 -13.08 -6.53
CA GLY A 179 7.62 -14.14 -6.94
C GLY A 179 6.42 -13.61 -7.73
N LEU A 180 5.80 -12.51 -7.28
CA LEU A 180 4.68 -11.88 -8.00
C LEU A 180 5.10 -11.33 -9.37
N VAL A 181 6.27 -10.70 -9.45
CA VAL A 181 6.80 -10.18 -10.71
C VAL A 181 7.14 -11.33 -11.66
N ILE A 182 7.90 -12.32 -11.21
CA ILE A 182 8.31 -13.46 -12.02
C ILE A 182 7.09 -14.24 -12.50
N SER A 183 6.11 -14.52 -11.64
CA SER A 183 4.88 -15.21 -12.05
C SER A 183 4.09 -14.44 -13.11
N SER A 184 4.01 -13.11 -13.00
CA SER A 184 3.39 -12.25 -14.03
C SER A 184 4.14 -12.32 -15.37
N PHE A 185 5.48 -12.27 -15.34
CA PHE A 185 6.30 -12.40 -16.56
C PHE A 185 6.18 -13.78 -17.19
N VAL A 186 6.21 -14.85 -16.39
CA VAL A 186 5.99 -16.22 -16.86
C VAL A 186 4.63 -16.33 -17.54
N TYR A 187 3.56 -15.83 -16.92
CA TYR A 187 2.23 -15.86 -17.52
C TYR A 187 2.19 -15.04 -18.82
N ALA A 188 2.83 -13.87 -18.89
CA ALA A 188 2.95 -13.12 -20.14
C ALA A 188 3.63 -13.93 -21.26
N ILE A 189 4.62 -14.76 -20.95
CA ILE A 189 5.25 -15.68 -21.91
C ILE A 189 4.24 -16.72 -22.42
N PHE A 190 3.38 -17.28 -21.56
CA PHE A 190 2.32 -18.19 -21.99
C PHE A 190 1.31 -17.51 -22.92
N VAL A 191 0.98 -16.23 -22.69
CA VAL A 191 0.14 -15.44 -23.61
C VAL A 191 0.84 -15.26 -24.94
N TRP A 192 2.11 -14.86 -24.93
CA TRP A 192 2.90 -14.67 -26.15
C TRP A 192 3.06 -15.97 -26.97
N ALA A 193 3.21 -17.11 -26.29
CA ALA A 193 3.26 -18.43 -26.91
C ALA A 193 1.88 -18.93 -27.41
N GLY A 194 0.81 -18.15 -27.27
CA GLY A 194 -0.56 -18.51 -27.68
C GLY A 194 -1.18 -19.61 -26.81
N LYS A 195 -0.63 -19.88 -25.62
CA LYS A 195 -1.12 -20.89 -24.69
C LYS A 195 -2.13 -20.35 -23.68
N ALA A 196 -2.25 -19.02 -23.57
CA ALA A 196 -3.22 -18.35 -22.72
C ALA A 196 -3.78 -17.09 -23.40
N GLN A 197 -4.94 -16.63 -22.97
CA GLN A 197 -5.51 -15.38 -23.48
C GLN A 197 -4.92 -14.18 -22.75
N PHE A 198 -4.83 -13.05 -23.46
CA PHE A 198 -4.34 -11.80 -22.90
C PHE A 198 -5.21 -11.31 -21.74
N LEU A 199 -6.53 -11.52 -21.83
CA LEU A 199 -7.47 -11.22 -20.76
C LEU A 199 -7.18 -11.99 -19.47
N ASP A 200 -6.75 -13.26 -19.56
CA ASP A 200 -6.43 -14.07 -18.37
C ASP A 200 -5.21 -13.53 -17.63
N TRP A 201 -4.21 -13.07 -18.38
CA TRP A 201 -3.06 -12.38 -17.81
C TRP A 201 -3.45 -11.04 -17.17
N LEU A 202 -4.34 -10.27 -17.81
CA LEU A 202 -4.87 -9.04 -17.21
C LEU A 202 -5.58 -9.33 -15.88
N TYR A 203 -6.45 -10.35 -15.82
CA TYR A 203 -7.09 -10.77 -14.58
C TYR A 203 -6.06 -11.15 -13.52
N PHE A 204 -5.05 -11.92 -13.89
CA PHE A 204 -3.98 -12.32 -12.98
C PHE A 204 -3.26 -11.10 -12.40
N VAL A 205 -2.82 -10.17 -13.25
CA VAL A 205 -2.13 -8.95 -12.84
C VAL A 205 -3.03 -8.06 -11.99
N GLY A 206 -4.31 -7.89 -12.35
CA GLY A 206 -5.27 -7.14 -11.53
C GLY A 206 -5.42 -7.73 -10.12
N ASN A 207 -5.43 -9.06 -10.00
CA ASN A 207 -5.50 -9.74 -8.71
C ASN A 207 -4.23 -9.62 -7.87
N ILE A 208 -3.05 -9.43 -8.48
CA ILE A 208 -1.81 -9.13 -7.73
C ILE A 208 -2.02 -7.91 -6.81
N LYS A 209 -2.71 -6.87 -7.30
CA LYS A 209 -3.03 -5.69 -6.48
C LYS A 209 -3.88 -6.06 -5.26
N VAL A 210 -4.90 -6.90 -5.45
CA VAL A 210 -5.80 -7.35 -4.38
C VAL A 210 -5.00 -8.13 -3.32
N VAL A 211 -4.15 -9.06 -3.75
CA VAL A 211 -3.26 -9.85 -2.88
C VAL A 211 -2.32 -8.94 -2.09
N ILE A 212 -1.67 -7.99 -2.76
CA ILE A 212 -0.80 -7.00 -2.13
C ILE A 212 -1.54 -6.22 -1.04
N SER A 213 -2.77 -5.77 -1.31
CA SER A 213 -3.58 -5.06 -0.33
C SER A 213 -3.89 -5.93 0.89
N ALA A 214 -4.27 -7.20 0.69
CA ALA A 214 -4.54 -8.13 1.80
C ALA A 214 -3.28 -8.37 2.67
N VAL A 215 -2.14 -8.66 2.02
CA VAL A 215 -0.85 -8.90 2.70
C VAL A 215 -0.38 -7.67 3.50
N LYS A 216 -0.82 -6.47 3.13
CA LYS A 216 -0.53 -5.24 3.84
C LYS A 216 -1.43 -5.04 5.06
N TYR A 217 -2.73 -5.28 4.91
CA TYR A 217 -3.69 -5.00 5.97
C TYR A 217 -3.68 -6.04 7.10
N ILE A 218 -3.45 -7.32 6.79
CA ILE A 218 -3.44 -8.39 7.80
C ILE A 218 -2.36 -8.15 8.89
N PRO A 219 -1.08 -7.90 8.55
CA PRO A 219 -0.06 -7.60 9.55
C PRO A 219 -0.40 -6.35 10.37
N GLN A 220 -1.03 -5.36 9.76
CA GLN A 220 -1.43 -4.15 10.48
C GLN A 220 -2.52 -4.43 11.52
N VAL A 221 -3.53 -5.23 11.18
CA VAL A 221 -4.56 -5.67 12.15
C VAL A 221 -3.94 -6.41 13.33
N VAL A 222 -3.01 -7.33 13.04
CA VAL A 222 -2.29 -8.11 14.07
C VAL A 222 -1.42 -7.19 14.93
N LEU A 223 -0.72 -6.25 14.31
CA LEU A 223 0.14 -5.30 15.01
C LEU A 223 -0.69 -4.40 15.94
N ASN A 224 -1.80 -3.85 15.45
CA ASN A 224 -2.72 -3.07 16.28
C ASN A 224 -3.20 -3.87 17.49
N HIS A 225 -3.50 -5.17 17.29
CA HIS A 225 -3.93 -6.05 18.38
C HIS A 225 -2.83 -6.30 19.41
N ARG A 226 -1.58 -6.50 18.96
CA ARG A 226 -0.43 -6.69 19.85
C ARG A 226 -0.09 -5.42 20.63
N MET A 227 -0.10 -4.26 19.97
CA MET A 227 0.19 -2.98 20.61
C MET A 227 -0.96 -2.46 21.47
N ARG A 228 -2.17 -3.03 21.29
CA ARG A 228 -3.42 -2.54 21.88
C ARG A 228 -3.63 -1.05 21.58
N ALA A 229 -3.27 -0.64 20.37
CA ALA A 229 -3.37 0.74 19.91
C ALA A 229 -3.39 0.76 18.38
N VAL A 230 -4.13 1.71 17.80
CA VAL A 230 -4.13 1.97 16.35
C VAL A 230 -3.33 3.24 16.11
N ASN A 231 -2.01 3.06 16.06
CA ASN A 231 -1.02 4.12 15.84
C ASN A 231 -0.44 4.00 14.43
N GLY A 232 -0.09 5.14 13.81
CA GLY A 232 0.53 5.19 12.48
C GLY A 232 -0.41 5.54 11.31
N PHE A 233 -1.71 5.68 11.55
CA PHE A 233 -2.69 6.13 10.55
C PHE A 233 -3.49 7.31 11.08
N ALA A 234 -3.68 8.34 10.24
CA ALA A 234 -4.66 9.36 10.54
C ALA A 234 -6.06 8.74 10.38
N ILE A 235 -6.89 8.77 11.42
CA ILE A 235 -8.22 8.12 11.37
C ILE A 235 -9.09 8.64 10.22
N GLY A 236 -8.94 9.92 9.84
CA GLY A 236 -9.61 10.49 8.67
C GLY A 236 -9.28 9.79 7.36
N VAL A 237 -8.07 9.23 7.22
CA VAL A 237 -7.67 8.42 6.05
C VAL A 237 -8.49 7.14 5.98
N ILE A 238 -8.73 6.47 7.11
CA ILE A 238 -9.54 5.25 7.18
C ILE A 238 -10.99 5.55 6.78
N PHE A 239 -11.55 6.68 7.22
CA PHE A 239 -12.89 7.10 6.77
C PHE A 239 -12.94 7.41 5.27
N CYS A 240 -11.92 8.08 4.73
CA CYS A 240 -11.81 8.31 3.29
C CYS A 240 -11.71 7.00 2.50
N ASP A 241 -10.93 6.02 2.99
CA ASP A 241 -10.80 4.70 2.38
C ASP A 241 -12.11 3.92 2.40
N MET A 242 -12.87 4.00 3.49
CA MET A 242 -14.20 3.39 3.60
C MET A 242 -15.22 4.05 2.65
N ILE A 243 -15.25 5.38 2.57
CA ILE A 243 -16.09 6.12 1.62
C ILE A 243 -15.73 5.72 0.19
N GLY A 244 -14.44 5.71 -0.15
CA GLY A 244 -13.98 5.26 -1.46
C GLY A 244 -14.43 3.83 -1.79
N SER A 245 -14.37 2.93 -0.81
CA SER A 245 -14.81 1.54 -0.99
C SER A 245 -16.30 1.42 -1.28
N ILE A 246 -17.13 2.14 -0.52
CA ILE A 246 -18.59 2.16 -0.71
C ILE A 246 -18.94 2.69 -2.10
N PHE A 247 -18.37 3.83 -2.50
CA PHE A 247 -18.68 4.43 -3.80
C PHE A 247 -18.10 3.65 -4.99
N SER A 248 -16.91 3.05 -4.85
CA SER A 248 -16.32 2.17 -5.87
C SER A 248 -17.19 0.93 -6.10
N PHE A 249 -17.63 0.29 -5.01
CA PHE A 249 -18.55 -0.85 -5.09
C PHE A 249 -19.91 -0.44 -5.67
N SER A 250 -20.45 0.70 -5.22
CA SER A 250 -21.73 1.22 -5.72
C SER A 250 -21.67 1.50 -7.21
N GLN A 251 -20.58 2.10 -7.70
CA GLN A 251 -20.39 2.32 -9.14
C GLN A 251 -20.40 0.99 -9.90
N LEU A 252 -19.71 -0.05 -9.39
CA LEU A 252 -19.67 -1.37 -10.02
C LEU A 252 -21.06 -2.03 -10.07
N VAL A 253 -21.84 -1.91 -9.00
CA VAL A 253 -23.22 -2.42 -8.95
C VAL A 253 -24.11 -1.67 -9.93
N ILE A 254 -24.03 -0.33 -9.97
CA ILE A 254 -24.83 0.49 -10.89
C ILE A 254 -24.50 0.14 -12.35
N SER A 255 -23.22 0.07 -12.71
CA SER A 255 -22.81 -0.27 -14.07
C SER A 255 -23.24 -1.69 -14.46
N SER A 256 -23.07 -2.68 -13.59
CA SER A 256 -23.40 -4.07 -13.95
C SER A 256 -24.90 -4.34 -13.98
N VAL A 257 -25.63 -3.94 -12.93
CA VAL A 257 -27.05 -4.32 -12.75
C VAL A 257 -27.99 -3.36 -13.49
N PHE A 258 -27.70 -2.05 -13.46
CA PHE A 258 -28.64 -1.03 -13.94
C PHE A 258 -28.29 -0.49 -15.32
N VAL A 259 -27.03 -0.59 -15.77
CA VAL A 259 -26.63 -0.19 -17.12
C VAL A 259 -26.59 -1.39 -18.05
N ASP A 260 -25.84 -2.44 -17.67
CA ASP A 260 -25.65 -3.60 -18.52
C ASP A 260 -26.74 -4.67 -18.36
N HIS A 261 -27.58 -4.57 -17.31
CA HIS A 261 -28.59 -5.57 -16.97
C HIS A 261 -28.03 -6.99 -16.77
N ASP A 262 -26.74 -7.08 -16.40
CA ASP A 262 -26.03 -8.33 -16.16
C ASP A 262 -25.27 -8.25 -14.82
N PRO A 263 -25.83 -8.83 -13.73
CA PRO A 263 -25.18 -8.87 -12.42
C PRO A 263 -23.84 -9.61 -12.42
N SER A 264 -23.57 -10.48 -13.39
CA SER A 264 -22.29 -11.19 -13.50
C SER A 264 -21.11 -10.22 -13.71
N GLY A 265 -21.38 -9.02 -14.25
CA GLY A 265 -20.41 -7.93 -14.41
C GLY A 265 -19.72 -7.52 -13.10
N ILE A 266 -20.38 -7.72 -11.94
CA ILE A 266 -19.80 -7.43 -10.62
C ILE A 266 -18.62 -8.36 -10.34
N ILE A 267 -18.79 -9.66 -10.59
CA ILE A 267 -17.76 -10.68 -10.34
C ILE A 267 -16.71 -10.64 -11.45
N ALA A 268 -17.11 -10.26 -12.68
CA ALA A 268 -16.24 -10.13 -13.83
C ALA A 268 -15.21 -9.00 -13.73
N ASN A 269 -15.30 -8.12 -12.73
CA ASN A 269 -14.23 -7.19 -12.33
C ASN A 269 -13.67 -7.52 -10.93
N PRO A 270 -12.88 -8.61 -10.80
CA PRO A 270 -12.43 -9.11 -9.51
C PRO A 270 -11.49 -8.15 -8.80
N ALA A 271 -10.70 -7.35 -9.53
CA ALA A 271 -9.78 -6.39 -8.94
C ALA A 271 -10.54 -5.27 -8.22
N LYS A 272 -11.57 -4.70 -8.85
CA LYS A 272 -12.38 -3.62 -8.25
C LYS A 272 -13.24 -4.13 -7.11
N LEU A 273 -13.89 -5.28 -7.29
CA LEU A 273 -14.68 -5.94 -6.25
C LEU A 273 -13.81 -6.28 -5.03
N GLY A 274 -12.66 -6.93 -5.27
CA GLY A 274 -11.73 -7.33 -4.22
C GLY A 274 -11.12 -6.14 -3.48
N LEU A 275 -10.74 -5.07 -4.19
CA LEU A 275 -10.22 -3.87 -3.54
C LEU A 275 -11.26 -3.17 -2.66
N ALA A 276 -12.47 -2.95 -3.17
CA ALA A 276 -13.53 -2.32 -2.41
C ALA A 276 -13.93 -3.17 -1.18
N GLY A 277 -14.09 -4.49 -1.36
CA GLY A 277 -14.45 -5.40 -0.28
C GLY A 277 -13.37 -5.52 0.79
N LEU A 278 -12.10 -5.70 0.40
CA LEU A 278 -11.00 -5.78 1.37
C LEU A 278 -10.84 -4.47 2.14
N SER A 279 -10.78 -3.33 1.45
CA SER A 279 -10.60 -2.03 2.12
C SER A 279 -11.74 -1.78 3.10
N PHE A 280 -13.00 -1.88 2.65
CA PHE A 280 -14.16 -1.72 3.54
C PHE A 280 -14.10 -2.60 4.79
N THR A 281 -13.74 -3.88 4.62
CA THR A 281 -13.64 -4.83 5.74
C THR A 281 -12.54 -4.42 6.73
N PHE A 282 -11.35 -4.09 6.23
CA PHE A 282 -10.24 -3.69 7.09
C PHE A 282 -10.46 -2.33 7.75
N ASP A 283 -11.12 -1.40 7.06
CA ASP A 283 -11.46 -0.09 7.60
C ASP A 283 -12.41 -0.22 8.80
N ILE A 284 -13.42 -1.09 8.71
CA ILE A 284 -14.29 -1.44 9.85
C ILE A 284 -13.46 -2.02 11.00
N ILE A 285 -12.56 -2.96 10.72
CA ILE A 285 -11.71 -3.56 11.76
C ILE A 285 -10.88 -2.48 12.46
N PHE A 286 -10.27 -1.55 11.71
CA PHE A 286 -9.46 -0.47 12.29
C PHE A 286 -10.29 0.50 13.12
N ILE A 287 -11.50 0.86 12.68
CA ILE A 287 -12.44 1.70 13.43
C ILE A 287 -12.83 1.02 14.74
N VAL A 288 -13.20 -0.27 14.69
CA VAL A 288 -13.56 -1.06 15.89
C VAL A 288 -12.38 -1.18 16.84
N GLN A 289 -11.17 -1.46 16.32
CA GLN A 289 -9.96 -1.50 17.13
C GLN A 289 -9.69 -0.16 17.83
N LYS A 290 -9.84 0.97 17.12
CA LYS A 290 -9.57 2.31 17.64
C LYS A 290 -10.57 2.74 18.71
N TYR A 291 -11.86 2.67 18.40
CA TYR A 291 -12.90 3.31 19.21
C TYR A 291 -13.56 2.39 20.24
N TRP A 292 -13.50 1.07 20.03
CA TRP A 292 -14.17 0.12 20.92
C TRP A 292 -13.18 -0.72 21.71
N LEU A 293 -12.23 -1.39 21.05
CA LEU A 293 -11.38 -2.38 21.70
C LEU A 293 -10.22 -1.74 22.49
N TYR A 294 -9.64 -0.65 21.98
CA TYR A 294 -8.43 -0.05 22.55
C TYR A 294 -8.63 1.36 23.07
N ARG A 295 -9.88 1.74 23.34
CA ARG A 295 -10.23 3.08 23.84
C ARG A 295 -9.60 3.38 25.20
N THR A 296 -9.65 2.45 26.14
CA THR A 296 -9.22 2.69 27.54
C THR A 296 -7.74 3.05 27.65
N LYS A 297 -6.87 2.39 26.86
CA LYS A 297 -5.44 2.67 26.86
C LYS A 297 -5.10 4.09 26.35
N MET A 298 -5.92 4.65 25.46
CA MET A 298 -5.78 6.04 25.00
C MET A 298 -6.15 7.04 26.11
N GLU A 299 -7.18 6.72 26.90
CA GLU A 299 -7.62 7.57 28.02
C GLU A 299 -6.59 7.58 29.16
N ASP A 300 -5.81 6.52 29.33
CA ASP A 300 -4.71 6.45 30.30
C ASP A 300 -3.48 7.24 29.81
N GLU A 301 -3.10 7.14 28.52
CA GLU A 301 -2.01 7.92 27.92
C GLU A 301 -2.29 9.43 27.86
N GLU A 302 -3.55 9.86 27.78
CA GLU A 302 -3.94 11.29 27.81
C GLU A 302 -4.00 11.87 29.24
N ARG A 303 -4.02 11.01 30.27
CA ARG A 303 -4.06 11.42 31.69
C ARG A 303 -2.68 11.54 32.34
N GLU A 304 -1.65 10.96 31.72
CA GLU A 304 -0.23 11.08 32.12
C GLU A 304 0.45 12.28 31.45
#